data_AF-A0A369I4X9-F1
#
_entry.id   AF-A0A369I4X9-F1
#
_cell.length_a   1.000
_cell.length_b   1.000
_cell.length_c   1.000
_cell.angle_alpha   90.00
_cell.angle_beta   90.00
_cell.angle_gamma   90.00
#
_symmetry.space_group_name_H-M   'P 1'
#
loop_
_entity.id
_entity.type
_entity.pdbx_description
1 polymer ?
#
loop_
_entity_poly.entity_id
_entity_poly.type
_entity_poly.pdbx_seq_one_letter_code
_entity_poly.pdbx_strand_id
1 'polypeptide(L)'
;MISFQTFDQWQSVAGFAMIAFFGLLYPLLGEKSTIFKIVFFAGVILAIVIPFGVIVEQEEQDRLTTRTGKIVHSLIFILLFYCYVHKGILQKHLPHFFWFCYWLGWYGVLEFLLVDVLLSRKYQFVEVFFPWLSTNFGIENLNFTSPINYLIKFIFLGLFFRDSVQNQTWKKVLQYTVWVLVGFELVQVFVFKSYQGYDSLSSTVKNIFILGGAGLLLYRVYTHKNVSLSLQKNAYFWICLGLILPALAELFLEFIFTKLYETDQLSFYKLYLVRNASQMVGFTLLIIGVWQAKYLRFLPKEF
;
A
#
# COMPACT_ATOMS: atom_id res chain seq x y z
N MET A 1 -8.49 29.23 -1.21
CA MET A 1 -7.56 28.64 -2.20
C MET A 1 -6.18 28.63 -1.54
N ILE A 2 -5.48 27.49 -1.47
CA ILE A 2 -4.23 27.33 -0.71
C ILE A 2 -3.05 27.29 -1.70
N SER A 3 -2.01 28.09 -1.48
CA SER A 3 -0.80 28.07 -2.33
C SER A 3 0.02 26.79 -2.09
N PHE A 4 0.81 26.36 -3.07
CA PHE A 4 1.66 25.17 -2.96
C PHE A 4 2.66 25.26 -1.78
N GLN A 5 3.19 26.45 -1.51
CA GLN A 5 4.10 26.68 -0.38
C GLN A 5 3.39 26.54 0.97
N THR A 6 2.16 27.04 1.08
CA THR A 6 1.34 26.85 2.29
C THR A 6 0.98 25.38 2.45
N PHE A 7 0.64 24.67 1.37
CA PHE A 7 0.42 23.22 1.38
C PHE A 7 1.65 22.45 1.89
N ASP A 8 2.86 22.81 1.44
CA ASP A 8 4.12 22.19 1.88
C ASP A 8 4.32 22.24 3.39
N GLN A 9 4.12 23.43 3.95
CA GLN A 9 4.27 23.69 5.36
C GLN A 9 3.25 22.88 6.16
N TRP A 10 1.98 22.88 5.73
CA TRP A 10 0.93 22.09 6.36
C TRP A 10 1.20 20.59 6.31
N GLN A 11 1.70 20.08 5.17
CA GLN A 11 2.01 18.66 5.02
C GLN A 11 3.20 18.26 5.89
N SER A 12 4.25 19.05 5.93
CA SER A 12 5.43 18.80 6.78
C SER A 12 5.05 18.82 8.26
N VAL A 13 4.22 19.78 8.68
CA VAL A 13 3.68 19.87 10.05
C VAL A 13 2.77 18.67 10.35
N ALA A 14 1.89 18.28 9.44
CA ALA A 14 1.01 17.13 9.62
C ALA A 14 1.80 15.81 9.71
N GLY A 15 2.81 15.62 8.85
CA GLY A 15 3.70 14.45 8.89
C GLY A 15 4.50 14.38 10.19
N PHE A 16 5.11 15.50 10.62
CA PHE A 16 5.81 15.58 11.89
C PHE A 16 4.87 15.34 13.08
N ALA A 17 3.69 15.97 13.09
CA ALA A 17 2.69 15.78 14.12
C ALA A 17 2.24 14.32 14.20
N MET A 18 2.04 13.65 13.06
CA MET A 18 1.71 12.22 13.02
C MET A 18 2.84 11.37 13.59
N ILE A 19 4.10 11.60 13.19
CA ILE A 19 5.26 10.87 13.71
C ILE A 19 5.42 11.09 15.21
N ALA A 20 5.37 12.33 15.69
CA ALA A 20 5.47 12.65 17.11
C ALA A 20 4.31 12.06 17.91
N PHE A 21 3.09 12.11 17.35
CA PHE A 21 1.90 11.55 17.98
C PHE A 21 1.97 10.03 18.09
N PHE A 22 2.33 9.33 17.01
CA PHE A 22 2.45 7.87 16.99
C PHE A 22 3.68 7.35 17.75
N GLY A 23 4.80 8.05 17.69
CA GLY A 23 6.05 7.65 18.33
C GLY A 23 6.11 7.97 19.83
N LEU A 24 5.54 9.10 20.26
CA LEU A 24 5.70 9.60 21.63
C LEU A 24 4.40 9.59 22.44
N LEU A 25 3.29 10.04 21.86
CA LEU A 25 2.03 10.22 22.59
C LEU A 25 1.16 8.96 22.63
N TYR A 26 1.16 8.15 21.56
CA TYR A 26 0.36 6.93 21.49
C TYR A 26 0.70 5.91 22.59
N PRO A 27 1.98 5.62 22.90
CA PRO A 27 2.33 4.73 24.00
C PRO A 27 1.80 5.23 25.37
N LEU A 28 1.64 6.54 25.54
CA LEU A 28 1.19 7.17 26.78
C LEU A 28 -0.34 7.22 26.91
N LEU A 29 -1.04 7.49 25.80
CA LEU A 29 -2.51 7.67 25.78
C LEU A 29 -3.29 6.34 25.80
N GLY A 30 -2.66 5.26 25.34
CA GLY A 30 -3.27 3.93 25.28
C GLY A 30 -4.41 3.79 24.26
N GLU A 31 -4.76 2.54 23.96
CA GLU A 31 -5.67 2.15 22.86
C GLU A 31 -7.13 2.67 23.02
N LYS A 32 -7.50 3.15 24.21
CA LYS A 32 -8.86 3.61 24.54
C LYS A 32 -9.09 5.11 24.35
N SER A 33 -8.06 5.89 24.04
CA SER A 33 -8.18 7.35 23.95
C SER A 33 -9.09 7.78 22.78
N THR A 34 -10.18 8.49 23.09
CA THR A 34 -11.07 9.09 22.07
C THR A 34 -10.32 10.15 21.25
N ILE A 35 -9.41 10.88 21.89
CA ILE A 35 -8.56 11.90 21.26
C ILE A 35 -7.70 11.27 20.16
N PHE A 36 -7.16 10.09 20.42
CA PHE A 36 -6.38 9.34 19.43
C PHE A 36 -7.17 9.09 18.14
N LYS A 37 -8.41 8.61 18.26
CA LYS A 37 -9.26 8.31 17.09
C LYS A 37 -9.52 9.58 16.28
N ILE A 38 -9.86 10.68 16.96
CA ILE A 38 -10.16 11.96 16.31
C ILE A 38 -8.92 12.47 15.56
N VAL A 39 -7.75 12.48 16.19
CA VAL A 39 -6.50 12.96 15.57
C VAL A 39 -6.11 12.10 14.38
N PHE A 40 -6.18 10.77 14.50
CA PHE A 40 -5.87 9.88 13.39
C PHE A 40 -6.83 10.06 12.21
N PHE A 41 -8.14 10.05 12.45
CA PHE A 41 -9.13 10.22 11.38
C PHE A 41 -9.05 11.61 10.73
N ALA A 42 -8.85 12.67 11.52
CA ALA A 42 -8.64 14.01 10.99
C ALA A 42 -7.37 14.06 10.13
N GLY A 43 -6.27 13.47 10.58
CA GLY A 43 -5.01 13.40 9.82
C GLY A 43 -5.17 12.67 8.49
N VAL A 44 -5.89 11.54 8.48
CA VAL A 44 -6.20 10.78 7.24
C VAL A 44 -7.10 11.58 6.30
N ILE A 45 -8.16 12.21 6.82
CA ILE A 45 -9.08 13.03 5.99
C ILE A 45 -8.31 14.20 5.37
N LEU A 46 -7.49 14.89 6.15
CA LEU A 46 -6.66 15.99 5.66
C LEU A 46 -5.66 15.49 4.60
N ALA A 47 -5.01 14.36 4.84
CA ALA A 47 -4.09 13.74 3.89
C ALA A 47 -4.75 13.36 2.55
N ILE A 48 -6.02 12.95 2.57
CA ILE A 48 -6.79 12.60 1.37
C ILE A 48 -7.33 13.84 0.66
N VAL A 49 -7.93 14.78 1.39
CA VAL A 49 -8.69 15.90 0.82
C VAL A 49 -7.80 17.04 0.34
N ILE A 50 -6.75 17.38 1.12
CA ILE A 50 -5.93 18.56 0.84
C ILE A 50 -5.26 18.47 -0.55
N PRO A 51 -4.70 17.34 -1.01
CA PRO A 51 -4.09 17.25 -2.34
C PRO A 51 -5.03 17.60 -3.50
N PHE A 52 -6.35 17.44 -3.35
CA PHE A 52 -7.33 17.81 -4.39
C PHE A 52 -7.72 19.28 -4.37
N GLY A 53 -7.45 20.00 -3.27
CA GLY A 53 -7.73 21.43 -3.13
C GLY A 53 -6.62 22.34 -3.65
N VAL A 54 -5.47 21.79 -4.04
CA VAL A 54 -4.33 22.55 -4.55
C VAL A 54 -4.42 22.63 -6.09
N ILE A 55 -4.64 23.84 -6.61
CA ILE A 55 -4.44 24.12 -8.03
C ILE A 55 -2.93 24.36 -8.20
N VAL A 56 -2.28 23.52 -9.00
CA VAL A 56 -0.83 23.56 -9.22
C VAL A 56 -0.55 23.61 -10.71
N GLU A 57 0.42 24.45 -11.09
CA GLU A 57 1.01 24.47 -12.43
C GLU A 57 1.67 23.10 -12.73
N GLN A 58 1.91 22.81 -14.02
CA GLN A 58 2.33 21.47 -14.46
C GLN A 58 3.66 21.00 -13.82
N GLU A 59 4.62 21.91 -13.58
CA GLU A 59 5.86 21.59 -12.85
C GLU A 59 5.64 21.32 -11.35
N GLU A 60 4.58 21.88 -10.75
CA GLU A 60 4.28 21.69 -9.33
C GLU A 60 3.42 20.43 -9.08
N GLN A 61 2.78 19.89 -10.12
CA GLN A 61 2.01 18.63 -10.04
C GLN A 61 2.90 17.41 -9.76
N ASP A 62 4.09 17.34 -10.37
CA ASP A 62 5.06 16.27 -10.12
C ASP A 62 5.60 16.30 -8.67
N ARG A 63 5.76 17.51 -8.12
CA ARG A 63 6.11 17.67 -6.70
C ARG A 63 4.97 17.22 -5.79
N LEU A 64 3.73 17.47 -6.18
CA LEU A 64 2.53 17.06 -5.43
C LEU A 64 2.34 15.53 -5.44
N THR A 65 2.57 14.86 -6.57
CA THR A 65 2.53 13.38 -6.66
C THR A 65 3.63 12.74 -5.80
N THR A 66 4.85 13.25 -5.87
CA THR A 66 5.97 12.80 -5.02
C THR A 66 5.61 12.93 -3.54
N ARG A 67 5.02 14.07 -3.15
CA ARG A 67 4.62 14.33 -1.76
C ARG A 67 3.48 13.46 -1.28
N THR A 68 2.47 13.22 -2.10
CA THR A 68 1.40 12.28 -1.74
C THR A 68 1.94 10.86 -1.60
N GLY A 69 2.97 10.49 -2.39
CA GLY A 69 3.76 9.27 -2.18
C GLY A 69 4.36 9.17 -0.77
N LYS A 70 4.94 10.25 -0.22
CA LYS A 70 5.49 10.27 1.15
C LYS A 70 4.45 10.04 2.24
N ILE A 71 3.22 10.52 2.02
CA ILE A 71 2.10 10.25 2.92
C ILE A 71 1.74 8.76 2.89
N VAL A 72 1.70 8.15 1.70
CA VAL A 72 1.49 6.70 1.56
C VAL A 72 2.55 5.92 2.34
N HIS A 73 3.83 6.29 2.22
CA HIS A 73 4.92 5.69 3.00
C HIS A 73 4.69 5.84 4.51
N SER A 74 4.28 7.02 4.96
CA SER A 74 3.98 7.27 6.38
C SER A 74 2.84 6.37 6.89
N LEU A 75 1.81 6.13 6.08
CA LEU A 75 0.73 5.20 6.40
C LEU A 75 1.21 3.74 6.45
N ILE A 76 2.14 3.34 5.57
CA ILE A 76 2.80 2.03 5.63
C ILE A 76 3.55 1.87 6.96
N PHE A 77 4.29 2.89 7.40
CA PHE A 77 4.96 2.87 8.70
C PHE A 77 3.99 2.76 9.88
N ILE A 78 2.88 3.50 9.84
CA ILE A 78 1.84 3.40 10.87
C ILE A 78 1.23 2.00 10.87
N LEU A 79 0.95 1.42 9.71
CA LEU A 79 0.48 0.03 9.59
C LEU A 79 1.48 -0.96 10.19
N LEU A 80 2.76 -0.82 9.88
CA LEU A 80 3.83 -1.65 10.45
C LEU A 80 3.84 -1.54 11.98
N PHE A 81 3.78 -0.32 12.51
CA PHE A 81 3.74 -0.06 13.95
C PHE A 81 2.54 -0.76 14.62
N TYR A 82 1.34 -0.63 14.04
CA TYR A 82 0.15 -1.33 14.54
C TYR A 82 0.28 -2.84 14.48
N CYS A 83 0.84 -3.38 13.39
CA CYS A 83 1.12 -4.81 13.28
C CYS A 83 2.10 -5.28 14.36
N TYR A 84 3.10 -4.48 14.68
CA TYR A 84 4.05 -4.77 15.75
C TYR A 84 3.38 -4.77 17.14
N VAL A 85 2.54 -3.78 17.42
CA VAL A 85 1.75 -3.70 18.68
C VAL A 85 0.85 -4.92 18.84
N HIS A 86 0.21 -5.39 17.76
CA HIS A 86 -0.69 -6.55 17.78
C HIS A 86 -0.03 -7.87 17.37
N LYS A 87 1.32 -7.95 17.36
CA LYS A 87 2.08 -9.09 16.83
C LYS A 87 1.67 -10.44 17.39
N GLY A 88 1.41 -10.54 18.70
CA GLY A 88 1.05 -11.81 19.34
C GLY A 88 -0.26 -12.42 18.83
N ILE A 89 -1.24 -11.56 18.51
CA ILE A 89 -2.53 -12.01 17.97
C ILE A 89 -2.39 -12.27 16.47
N LEU A 90 -1.73 -11.37 15.74
CA LEU A 90 -1.56 -11.49 14.29
C LEU A 90 -0.69 -12.70 13.90
N GLN A 91 0.44 -12.94 14.56
CA GLN A 91 1.29 -14.11 14.25
C GLN A 91 0.58 -15.43 14.54
N LYS A 92 -0.30 -15.45 15.55
CA LYS A 92 -1.06 -16.65 15.92
C LYS A 92 -2.19 -16.96 14.93
N HIS A 93 -2.90 -15.93 14.46
CA HIS A 93 -4.13 -16.10 13.67
C HIS A 93 -3.97 -15.77 12.19
N LEU A 94 -3.09 -14.84 11.84
CA LEU A 94 -2.86 -14.31 10.48
C LEU A 94 -1.35 -14.17 10.18
N PRO A 95 -0.54 -15.24 10.27
CA PRO A 95 0.93 -15.14 10.18
C PRO A 95 1.40 -14.53 8.86
N HIS A 96 0.82 -14.95 7.73
CA HIS A 96 1.22 -14.43 6.42
C HIS A 96 0.81 -12.97 6.19
N PHE A 97 -0.30 -12.52 6.78
CA PHE A 97 -0.67 -11.10 6.74
C PHE A 97 0.25 -10.25 7.61
N PHE A 98 0.66 -10.75 8.78
CA PHE A 98 1.69 -10.10 9.59
C PHE A 98 2.99 -9.91 8.79
N TRP A 99 3.45 -10.98 8.13
CA TRP A 99 4.65 -10.93 7.29
C TRP A 99 4.49 -10.02 6.08
N PHE A 100 3.30 -9.99 5.46
CA PHE A 100 2.97 -9.02 4.41
C PHE A 100 3.21 -7.58 4.89
N CYS A 101 2.60 -7.18 6.01
CA CYS A 101 2.77 -5.83 6.54
C CYS A 101 4.22 -5.55 6.97
N TYR A 102 4.90 -6.54 7.53
CA TYR A 102 6.31 -6.42 7.93
C TYR A 102 7.23 -6.14 6.75
N TRP A 103 7.13 -6.95 5.70
CA TRP A 103 7.94 -6.79 4.49
C TRP A 103 7.55 -5.55 3.69
N LEU A 104 6.26 -5.18 3.69
CA LEU A 104 5.82 -3.92 3.08
C LEU A 104 6.39 -2.70 3.80
N GLY A 105 6.49 -2.75 5.14
CA GLY A 105 7.16 -1.74 5.94
C GLY A 105 8.64 -1.58 5.60
N TRP A 106 9.37 -2.71 5.52
CA TRP A 106 10.77 -2.70 5.08
C TRP A 106 10.96 -2.23 3.64
N TYR A 107 10.05 -2.61 2.75
CA TYR A 107 10.04 -2.08 1.39
C TYR A 107 9.87 -0.56 1.40
N GLY A 108 8.97 0.00 2.22
CA GLY A 108 8.82 1.44 2.38
C GLY A 108 10.07 2.14 2.95
N VAL A 109 10.78 1.50 3.88
CA VAL A 109 12.09 1.98 4.36
C VAL A 109 13.12 1.99 3.23
N LEU A 110 13.20 0.89 2.47
CA LEU A 110 14.12 0.75 1.35
C LEU A 110 13.84 1.79 0.28
N GLU A 111 12.58 1.97 -0.10
CA GLU A 111 12.15 2.98 -1.07
C GLU A 111 12.49 4.38 -0.57
N PHE A 112 12.20 4.71 0.69
CA PHE A 112 12.59 6.00 1.28
C PHE A 112 14.12 6.22 1.25
N LEU A 113 14.90 5.22 1.66
CA LEU A 113 16.37 5.34 1.65
C LEU A 113 16.92 5.46 0.23
N LEU A 114 16.43 4.68 -0.72
CA LEU A 114 16.90 4.72 -2.10
C LEU A 114 16.46 6.01 -2.78
N VAL A 115 15.18 6.35 -2.72
CA VAL A 115 14.57 7.47 -3.45
C VAL A 115 14.87 8.82 -2.81
N ASP A 116 14.56 8.97 -1.51
CA ASP A 116 14.60 10.27 -0.84
C ASP A 116 15.98 10.60 -0.26
N VAL A 117 16.78 9.59 0.11
CA VAL A 117 18.11 9.81 0.70
C VAL A 117 19.20 9.67 -0.37
N LEU A 118 19.36 8.49 -0.96
CA LEU A 118 20.48 8.21 -1.88
C LEU A 118 20.29 8.87 -3.24
N LEU A 119 19.06 8.89 -3.76
CA LEU A 119 18.74 9.40 -5.09
C LEU A 119 18.15 10.81 -5.10
N SER A 120 18.19 11.50 -3.95
CA SER A 120 17.83 12.92 -3.87
C SER A 120 18.87 13.76 -4.62
N ARG A 121 18.42 14.69 -5.50
CA ARG A 121 19.26 15.65 -6.25
C ARG A 121 20.22 16.48 -5.38
N LYS A 122 20.08 16.42 -4.05
CA LYS A 122 20.98 17.08 -3.09
C LYS A 122 22.32 16.36 -2.90
N TYR A 123 22.46 15.12 -3.34
CA TYR A 123 23.69 14.33 -3.16
C TYR A 123 24.37 14.07 -4.51
N GLN A 124 25.70 14.28 -4.57
CA GLN A 124 26.56 13.98 -5.73
C GLN A 124 26.46 12.51 -6.19
N PHE A 125 25.99 11.63 -5.32
CA PHE A 125 25.72 10.23 -5.64
C PHE A 125 24.75 10.09 -6.83
N VAL A 126 23.78 10.99 -6.99
CA VAL A 126 22.84 10.98 -8.13
C VAL A 126 23.55 11.27 -9.46
N GLU A 127 24.45 12.23 -9.48
CA GLU A 127 25.13 12.66 -10.71
C GLU A 127 26.14 11.63 -11.24
N VAL A 128 26.58 10.70 -10.38
CA VAL A 128 27.58 9.67 -10.76
C VAL A 128 26.95 8.27 -10.84
N PHE A 129 26.15 7.88 -9.84
CA PHE A 129 25.63 6.52 -9.73
C PHE A 129 24.40 6.30 -10.62
N PHE A 130 23.53 7.29 -10.77
CA PHE A 130 22.34 7.14 -11.61
C PHE A 130 22.69 7.03 -13.11
N PRO A 131 23.61 7.84 -13.68
CA PRO A 131 24.09 7.62 -15.04
C PRO A 131 24.79 6.27 -15.20
N TRP A 132 25.51 5.78 -14.18
CA TRP A 132 26.10 4.45 -14.22
C TRP A 132 25.04 3.34 -14.25
N LEU A 133 23.98 3.42 -13.43
CA LEU A 133 22.86 2.49 -13.45
C LEU A 133 22.09 2.54 -14.77
N SER A 134 21.84 3.73 -15.30
CA SER A 134 21.18 3.94 -16.58
C SER A 134 22.01 3.35 -17.73
N THR A 135 23.32 3.62 -17.77
CA THR A 135 24.18 3.15 -18.87
C THR A 135 24.42 1.64 -18.84
N ASN A 136 24.59 1.04 -17.65
CA ASN A 136 24.94 -0.38 -17.53
C ASN A 136 23.74 -1.31 -17.38
N PHE A 137 22.66 -0.84 -16.76
CA PHE A 137 21.47 -1.65 -16.47
C PHE A 137 20.20 -1.12 -17.16
N GLY A 138 20.22 0.05 -17.79
CA GLY A 138 19.05 0.66 -18.43
C GLY A 138 17.99 1.13 -17.41
N ILE A 139 18.39 1.40 -16.16
CA ILE A 139 17.48 1.91 -15.15
C ILE A 139 17.29 3.41 -15.39
N GLU A 140 16.13 3.77 -15.95
CA GLU A 140 15.80 5.15 -16.31
C GLU A 140 15.01 5.89 -15.22
N ASN A 141 14.37 5.14 -14.33
CA ASN A 141 13.49 5.69 -13.30
C ASN A 141 13.52 4.84 -12.03
N LEU A 142 12.88 5.35 -10.98
CA LEU A 142 12.78 4.71 -9.68
C LEU A 142 11.82 3.51 -9.65
N ASN A 143 11.18 3.19 -10.79
CA ASN A 143 10.23 2.07 -10.85
C ASN A 143 10.92 0.71 -10.70
N PHE A 144 12.26 0.65 -10.72
CA PHE A 144 13.02 -0.57 -10.51
C PHE A 144 12.78 -1.27 -9.16
N THR A 145 12.21 -0.57 -8.17
CA THR A 145 11.82 -1.15 -6.89
C THR A 145 10.45 -1.84 -6.95
N SER A 146 9.60 -1.54 -7.94
CA SER A 146 8.23 -2.06 -8.08
C SER A 146 8.14 -3.60 -8.09
N PRO A 147 9.04 -4.34 -8.77
CA PRO A 147 9.01 -5.79 -8.76
C PRO A 147 9.16 -6.39 -7.36
N ILE A 148 9.93 -5.75 -6.47
CA ILE A 148 10.08 -6.20 -5.08
C ILE A 148 8.73 -6.10 -4.36
N ASN A 149 8.01 -5.00 -4.56
CA ASN A 149 6.66 -4.82 -4.00
C ASN A 149 5.67 -5.87 -4.55
N TYR A 150 5.75 -6.20 -5.84
CA TYR A 150 4.89 -7.21 -6.46
C TYR A 150 5.19 -8.61 -5.91
N LEU A 151 6.46 -8.97 -5.77
CA LEU A 151 6.87 -10.23 -5.13
C LEU A 151 6.37 -10.33 -3.69
N ILE A 152 6.50 -9.27 -2.89
CA ILE A 152 5.96 -9.22 -1.52
C ILE A 152 4.45 -9.50 -1.52
N LYS A 153 3.70 -8.86 -2.43
CA LYS A 153 2.25 -9.06 -2.56
C LYS A 153 1.91 -10.49 -3.00
N PHE A 154 2.54 -11.01 -4.06
CA PHE A 154 2.26 -12.36 -4.54
C PHE A 154 2.55 -13.43 -3.48
N ILE A 155 3.71 -13.35 -2.82
CA ILE A 155 4.11 -14.32 -1.81
C ILE A 155 3.22 -14.20 -0.57
N PHE A 156 3.20 -13.04 0.09
CA PHE A 156 2.59 -12.96 1.41
C PHE A 156 1.07 -12.82 1.37
N LEU A 157 0.49 -12.04 0.44
CA LEU A 157 -0.98 -12.01 0.30
C LEU A 157 -1.49 -13.32 -0.27
N GLY A 158 -0.73 -13.96 -1.18
CA GLY A 158 -1.14 -15.25 -1.72
C GLY A 158 -1.13 -16.38 -0.70
N LEU A 159 -0.10 -16.45 0.14
CA LEU A 159 -0.07 -17.39 1.27
C LEU A 159 -1.15 -17.05 2.31
N PHE A 160 -1.46 -15.77 2.52
CA PHE A 160 -2.59 -15.34 3.34
C PHE A 160 -3.92 -15.85 2.77
N PHE A 161 -4.19 -15.65 1.48
CA PHE A 161 -5.41 -16.15 0.84
C PHE A 161 -5.49 -17.68 0.88
N ARG A 162 -4.37 -18.39 0.68
CA ARG A 162 -4.30 -19.85 0.81
C ARG A 162 -4.72 -20.30 2.21
N ASP A 163 -4.20 -19.66 3.24
CA ASP A 163 -4.45 -20.05 4.62
C ASP A 163 -5.89 -19.78 5.04
N SER A 164 -6.51 -18.74 4.50
CA SER A 164 -7.93 -18.39 4.70
C SER A 164 -8.91 -19.23 3.86
N VAL A 165 -8.45 -20.32 3.24
CA VAL A 165 -9.32 -21.22 2.49
C VAL A 165 -9.24 -22.63 3.07
N GLN A 166 -10.33 -23.14 3.63
CA GLN A 166 -10.38 -24.51 4.17
C GLN A 166 -10.09 -25.63 3.16
N ASN A 167 -10.65 -25.53 1.95
CA ASN A 167 -10.67 -26.65 1.01
C ASN A 167 -9.25 -26.92 0.48
N GLN A 168 -8.76 -28.14 0.71
CA GLN A 168 -7.39 -28.54 0.34
C GLN A 168 -7.10 -28.40 -1.15
N THR A 169 -8.09 -28.63 -2.01
CA THR A 169 -7.96 -28.41 -3.46
C THR A 169 -7.70 -26.94 -3.75
N TRP A 170 -8.49 -26.04 -3.16
CA TRP A 170 -8.30 -24.59 -3.34
C TRP A 170 -6.99 -24.09 -2.71
N LYS A 171 -6.55 -24.67 -1.58
CA LYS A 171 -5.22 -24.39 -1.01
C LYS A 171 -4.11 -24.70 -2.00
N LYS A 172 -4.16 -25.89 -2.63
CA LYS A 172 -3.19 -26.28 -3.65
C LYS A 172 -3.24 -25.36 -4.86
N VAL A 173 -4.44 -25.05 -5.37
CA VAL A 173 -4.61 -24.10 -6.49
C VAL A 173 -3.98 -22.75 -6.17
N LEU A 174 -4.33 -22.14 -5.03
CA LEU A 174 -3.76 -20.85 -4.62
C LEU A 174 -2.24 -20.92 -4.45
N GLN A 175 -1.71 -22.00 -3.87
CA GLN A 175 -0.27 -22.20 -3.74
C GLN A 175 0.43 -22.27 -5.11
N TYR A 176 -0.11 -23.02 -6.08
CA TYR A 176 0.44 -23.05 -7.43
C TYR A 176 0.33 -21.68 -8.10
N THR A 177 -0.80 -21.00 -7.99
CA THR A 177 -0.99 -19.65 -8.52
C THR A 177 0.06 -18.68 -7.98
N VAL A 178 0.37 -18.72 -6.68
CA VAL A 178 1.42 -17.88 -6.09
C VAL A 178 2.77 -18.11 -6.75
N TRP A 179 3.19 -19.37 -6.89
CA TRP A 179 4.50 -19.68 -7.48
C TRP A 179 4.55 -19.36 -8.99
N VAL A 180 3.44 -19.55 -9.70
CA VAL A 180 3.31 -19.13 -11.11
C VAL A 180 3.43 -17.61 -11.23
N LEU A 181 2.78 -16.85 -10.35
CA LEU A 181 2.85 -15.38 -10.35
C LEU A 181 4.24 -14.85 -9.96
N VAL A 182 4.90 -15.51 -9.00
CA VAL A 182 6.30 -15.22 -8.67
C VAL A 182 7.21 -15.50 -9.87
N GLY A 183 7.06 -16.66 -10.51
CA GLY A 183 7.81 -17.00 -11.72
C GLY A 183 7.55 -16.02 -12.86
N PHE A 184 6.29 -15.62 -13.06
CA PHE A 184 5.89 -14.58 -14.02
C PHE A 184 6.62 -13.26 -13.74
N GLU A 185 6.62 -12.78 -12.49
CA GLU A 185 7.29 -11.53 -12.11
C GLU A 185 8.81 -11.61 -12.34
N LEU A 186 9.44 -12.73 -11.97
CA LEU A 186 10.87 -12.93 -12.21
C LEU A 186 11.20 -12.92 -13.72
N VAL A 187 10.34 -13.52 -14.55
CA VAL A 187 10.48 -13.45 -16.02
C VAL A 187 10.31 -12.01 -16.51
N GLN A 188 9.33 -11.25 -15.99
CA GLN A 188 9.17 -9.83 -16.33
C GLN A 188 10.42 -9.01 -16.02
N VAL A 189 11.02 -9.23 -14.86
CA VAL A 189 12.26 -8.55 -14.45
C VAL A 189 13.45 -8.99 -15.30
N PHE A 190 13.73 -10.28 -15.40
CA PHE A 190 14.98 -10.76 -16.00
C PHE A 190 14.95 -10.83 -17.53
N VAL A 191 13.78 -11.07 -18.14
CA VAL A 191 13.64 -11.24 -19.59
C VAL A 191 13.10 -9.98 -20.24
N PHE A 192 12.00 -9.43 -19.71
CA PHE A 192 11.34 -8.26 -20.31
C PHE A 192 11.86 -6.93 -19.79
N LYS A 193 12.75 -6.95 -18.79
CA LYS A 193 13.35 -5.76 -18.15
C LYS A 193 12.29 -4.74 -17.76
N SER A 194 11.18 -5.20 -17.19
CA SER A 194 10.04 -4.32 -16.88
C SER A 194 10.36 -3.20 -15.89
N TYR A 195 11.50 -3.30 -15.18
CA TYR A 195 12.08 -2.25 -14.36
C TYR A 195 12.56 -1.00 -15.14
N GLN A 196 12.67 -1.06 -16.47
CA GLN A 196 13.13 0.05 -17.31
C GLN A 196 12.01 1.07 -17.62
N GLY A 197 10.75 0.76 -17.31
CA GLY A 197 9.61 1.60 -17.69
C GLY A 197 8.41 1.49 -16.75
N TYR A 198 7.25 1.96 -17.20
CA TYR A 198 5.99 1.74 -16.50
C TYR A 198 5.46 0.34 -16.81
N ASP A 199 5.54 -0.58 -15.86
CA ASP A 199 5.08 -1.97 -16.01
C ASP A 199 3.57 -2.10 -15.76
N SER A 200 2.78 -1.86 -16.80
CA SER A 200 1.32 -1.99 -16.72
C SER A 200 0.89 -3.45 -16.53
N LEU A 201 1.57 -4.42 -17.15
CA LEU A 201 1.13 -5.81 -17.15
C LEU A 201 1.27 -6.46 -15.77
N SER A 202 2.42 -6.34 -15.12
CA SER A 202 2.63 -6.90 -13.77
C SER A 202 1.71 -6.24 -12.75
N SER A 203 1.49 -4.93 -12.89
CA SER A 203 0.55 -4.20 -12.04
C SER A 203 -0.90 -4.68 -12.24
N THR A 204 -1.34 -4.91 -13.48
CA THR A 204 -2.67 -5.45 -13.79
C THR A 204 -2.85 -6.85 -13.23
N VAL A 205 -1.89 -7.76 -13.47
CA VAL A 205 -1.92 -9.15 -12.97
C VAL A 205 -1.99 -9.17 -11.44
N LYS A 206 -1.17 -8.34 -10.77
CA LYS A 206 -1.19 -8.13 -9.33
C LYS A 206 -2.55 -7.66 -8.83
N ASN A 207 -3.16 -6.68 -9.49
CA ASN A 207 -4.46 -6.15 -9.08
C ASN A 207 -5.57 -7.18 -9.27
N ILE A 208 -5.61 -7.91 -10.39
CA ILE A 208 -6.57 -9.01 -10.61
C ILE A 208 -6.41 -10.08 -9.54
N PHE A 209 -5.17 -10.46 -9.22
CA PHE A 209 -4.88 -11.45 -8.18
C PHE A 209 -5.41 -11.01 -6.80
N ILE A 210 -5.15 -9.76 -6.41
CA ILE A 210 -5.63 -9.20 -5.15
C ILE A 210 -7.16 -9.15 -5.12
N LEU A 211 -7.81 -8.72 -6.20
CA LEU A 211 -9.27 -8.65 -6.31
C LEU A 211 -9.91 -10.02 -6.22
N GLY A 212 -9.38 -11.01 -6.94
CA GLY A 212 -9.86 -12.38 -6.90
C GLY A 212 -9.70 -13.02 -5.52
N GLY A 213 -8.52 -12.88 -4.91
CA GLY A 213 -8.23 -13.45 -3.59
C GLY A 213 -9.04 -12.80 -2.47
N ALA A 214 -9.07 -11.47 -2.41
CA ALA A 214 -9.84 -10.72 -1.41
C ALA A 214 -11.35 -10.86 -1.61
N GLY A 215 -11.82 -10.92 -2.86
CA GLY A 215 -13.22 -11.15 -3.21
C GLY A 215 -13.70 -12.54 -2.79
N LEU A 216 -12.91 -13.58 -3.06
CA LEU A 216 -13.19 -14.94 -2.58
C LEU A 216 -13.26 -15.00 -1.05
N LEU A 217 -12.34 -14.32 -0.37
CA LEU A 217 -12.30 -14.27 1.09
C LEU A 217 -13.51 -13.53 1.66
N LEU A 218 -13.91 -12.39 1.09
CA LEU A 218 -15.13 -11.69 1.49
C LEU A 218 -16.37 -12.57 1.29
N TYR A 219 -16.53 -13.18 0.12
CA TYR A 219 -17.65 -14.09 -0.15
C TYR A 219 -17.77 -15.19 0.91
N ARG A 220 -16.64 -15.76 1.34
CA ARG A 220 -16.60 -16.76 2.43
C ARG A 220 -16.98 -16.17 3.78
N VAL A 221 -16.48 -14.99 4.13
CA VAL A 221 -16.86 -14.27 5.35
C VAL A 221 -18.38 -14.05 5.41
N TYR A 222 -19.01 -13.70 4.29
CA TYR A 222 -20.46 -13.45 4.23
C TYR A 222 -21.32 -14.72 4.24
N THR A 223 -20.85 -15.80 3.64
CA THR A 223 -21.63 -17.05 3.51
C THR A 223 -21.58 -17.95 4.76
N HIS A 224 -20.65 -17.69 5.69
CA HIS A 224 -20.47 -18.55 6.84
C HIS A 224 -21.60 -18.37 7.88
N LYS A 225 -22.36 -19.44 8.13
CA LYS A 225 -23.59 -19.43 8.96
C LYS A 225 -23.42 -19.01 10.43
N ASN A 226 -22.19 -18.99 10.96
CA ASN A 226 -21.88 -18.81 12.39
C ASN A 226 -21.02 -17.57 12.69
N VAL A 227 -21.05 -16.54 11.82
CA VAL A 227 -20.36 -15.28 12.13
C VAL A 227 -21.19 -14.49 13.14
N SER A 228 -20.86 -14.63 14.42
CA SER A 228 -21.49 -13.89 15.52
C SER A 228 -21.03 -12.42 15.61
N LEU A 229 -20.00 -12.04 14.84
CA LEU A 229 -19.44 -10.69 14.84
C LEU A 229 -20.06 -9.82 13.76
N SER A 230 -20.43 -8.58 14.11
CA SER A 230 -20.81 -7.58 13.12
C SER A 230 -19.65 -7.26 12.18
N LEU A 231 -19.95 -6.90 10.93
CA LEU A 231 -18.94 -6.58 9.90
C LEU A 231 -17.93 -5.53 10.37
N GLN A 232 -18.38 -4.54 11.13
CA GLN A 232 -17.53 -3.49 11.69
C GLN A 232 -16.45 -4.00 12.63
N LYS A 233 -16.65 -5.17 13.26
CA LYS A 233 -15.66 -5.82 14.16
C LYS A 233 -14.86 -6.92 13.47
N ASN A 234 -15.17 -7.24 12.22
CA ASN A 234 -14.52 -8.32 11.50
C ASN A 234 -13.22 -7.82 10.83
N ALA A 235 -12.08 -8.29 11.32
CA ALA A 235 -10.77 -7.92 10.77
C ALA A 235 -10.62 -8.30 9.29
N TYR A 236 -11.12 -9.47 8.87
CA TYR A 236 -11.04 -9.91 7.47
C TYR A 236 -11.80 -8.99 6.52
N PHE A 237 -12.96 -8.48 6.95
CA PHE A 237 -13.75 -7.54 6.17
C PHE A 237 -12.95 -6.26 5.86
N TRP A 238 -12.36 -5.65 6.89
CA TRP A 238 -11.55 -4.44 6.74
C TRP A 238 -10.27 -4.69 5.94
N ILE A 239 -9.60 -5.83 6.16
CA ILE A 239 -8.41 -6.21 5.39
C ILE A 239 -8.76 -6.33 3.91
N CYS A 240 -9.81 -7.09 3.57
CA CYS A 240 -10.22 -7.25 2.17
C CYS A 240 -10.65 -5.94 1.54
N LEU A 241 -11.40 -5.09 2.25
CA LEU A 241 -11.80 -3.79 1.72
C LEU A 241 -10.58 -2.89 1.47
N GLY A 242 -9.60 -2.94 2.38
CA GLY A 242 -8.32 -2.22 2.24
C GLY A 242 -7.44 -2.73 1.10
N LEU A 243 -7.65 -3.97 0.64
CA LEU A 243 -6.97 -4.54 -0.52
C LEU A 243 -7.75 -4.28 -1.84
N ILE A 244 -9.08 -4.40 -1.82
CA ILE A 244 -9.92 -4.30 -3.01
C ILE A 244 -10.00 -2.86 -3.52
N LEU A 245 -10.20 -1.86 -2.64
CA LEU A 245 -10.41 -0.49 -3.08
C LEU A 245 -9.20 0.07 -3.84
N PRO A 246 -7.95 -0.04 -3.35
CA PRO A 246 -6.78 0.39 -4.13
C PRO A 246 -6.60 -0.45 -5.40
N ALA A 247 -6.84 -1.76 -5.36
CA ALA A 247 -6.65 -2.62 -6.52
C ALA A 247 -7.66 -2.32 -7.65
N LEU A 248 -8.92 -2.01 -7.31
CA LEU A 248 -9.92 -1.56 -8.28
C LEU A 248 -9.54 -0.21 -8.88
N ALA A 249 -9.13 0.73 -8.04
CA ALA A 249 -8.72 2.06 -8.50
C ALA A 249 -7.49 1.97 -9.42
N GLU A 250 -6.46 1.22 -9.03
CA GLU A 250 -5.27 1.01 -9.86
C GLU A 250 -5.60 0.33 -11.18
N LEU A 251 -6.42 -0.74 -11.16
CA LEU A 251 -6.80 -1.45 -12.38
C LEU A 251 -7.59 -0.57 -13.34
N PHE A 252 -8.54 0.22 -12.84
CA PHE A 252 -9.28 1.20 -13.65
C PHE A 252 -8.36 2.26 -14.24
N LEU A 253 -7.43 2.77 -13.44
CA LEU A 253 -6.51 3.82 -13.83
C LEU A 253 -5.45 3.33 -14.82
N GLU A 254 -4.99 2.09 -14.73
CA GLU A 254 -4.00 1.50 -15.66
C GLU A 254 -4.47 1.54 -17.13
N PHE A 255 -5.75 1.26 -17.40
CA PHE A 255 -6.32 1.35 -18.75
C PHE A 255 -6.30 2.78 -19.33
N ILE A 256 -6.32 3.79 -18.45
CA ILE A 256 -6.42 5.20 -18.83
C ILE A 256 -5.02 5.85 -18.83
N PHE A 257 -4.15 5.45 -17.91
CA PHE A 257 -2.82 6.02 -17.67
C PHE A 257 -1.90 5.91 -18.87
N THR A 258 -1.86 4.75 -19.52
CA THR A 258 -0.99 4.55 -20.69
C THR A 258 -1.29 5.58 -21.77
N LYS A 259 -2.57 5.81 -22.06
CA LYS A 259 -3.01 6.78 -23.06
C LYS A 259 -2.82 8.23 -22.60
N LEU A 260 -3.20 8.54 -21.35
CA LEU A 260 -3.08 9.91 -20.84
C LEU A 260 -1.64 10.36 -20.66
N TYR A 261 -0.72 9.47 -20.29
CA TYR A 261 0.68 9.83 -20.14
C TYR A 261 1.27 10.37 -21.46
N GLU A 262 0.84 9.81 -22.60
CA GLU A 262 1.26 10.22 -23.93
C GLU A 262 0.50 11.44 -24.46
N THR A 263 -0.80 11.57 -24.15
CA THR A 263 -1.66 12.60 -24.78
C THR A 263 -2.00 13.82 -23.91
N ASP A 264 -2.09 13.66 -22.59
CA ASP A 264 -2.48 14.72 -21.64
C ASP A 264 -1.90 14.47 -20.24
N GLN A 265 -0.68 14.98 -20.04
CA GLN A 265 0.06 14.84 -18.79
C GLN A 265 -0.65 15.46 -17.59
N LEU A 266 -1.41 16.55 -17.77
CA LEU A 266 -2.10 17.21 -16.67
C LEU A 266 -3.24 16.34 -16.13
N SER A 267 -4.02 15.72 -17.03
CA SER A 267 -5.04 14.74 -16.63
C SER A 267 -4.41 13.48 -16.04
N PHE A 268 -3.25 13.04 -16.54
CA PHE A 268 -2.49 11.95 -15.96
C PHE A 268 -2.14 12.22 -14.49
N TYR A 269 -1.53 13.36 -14.16
CA TYR A 269 -1.15 13.68 -12.78
C TYR A 269 -2.36 13.80 -11.85
N LYS A 270 -3.47 14.39 -12.30
CA LYS A 270 -4.71 14.47 -11.51
C LYS A 270 -5.23 13.09 -11.13
N LEU A 271 -5.28 12.17 -12.08
CA LEU A 271 -5.72 10.80 -11.81
C LEU A 271 -4.67 10.01 -11.01
N TYR A 272 -3.38 10.34 -11.14
CA TYR A 272 -2.34 9.79 -10.26
C TYR A 272 -2.56 10.18 -8.79
N LEU A 273 -3.04 11.40 -8.51
CA LEU A 273 -3.47 11.78 -7.16
C LEU A 273 -4.66 10.95 -6.68
N VAL A 274 -5.61 10.64 -7.55
CA VAL A 274 -6.72 9.71 -7.24
C VAL A 274 -6.19 8.33 -6.88
N ARG A 275 -5.19 7.82 -7.62
CA ARG A 275 -4.50 6.57 -7.28
C ARG A 275 -3.92 6.65 -5.86
N ASN A 276 -3.13 7.67 -5.55
CA ASN A 276 -2.50 7.81 -4.24
C ASN A 276 -3.55 7.93 -3.11
N ALA A 277 -4.63 8.69 -3.33
CA ALA A 277 -5.73 8.79 -2.39
C ALA A 277 -6.41 7.43 -2.14
N SER A 278 -6.62 6.63 -3.20
CA SER A 278 -7.16 5.28 -3.07
C SER A 278 -6.25 4.37 -2.23
N GLN A 279 -4.93 4.48 -2.40
CA GLN A 279 -3.95 3.74 -1.59
C GLN A 279 -3.98 4.20 -0.13
N MET A 280 -4.10 5.50 0.15
CA MET A 280 -4.24 6.03 1.51
C MET A 280 -5.49 5.49 2.20
N VAL A 281 -6.63 5.45 1.50
CA VAL A 281 -7.86 4.81 2.00
C VAL A 281 -7.61 3.33 2.26
N GLY A 282 -6.98 2.61 1.33
CA GLY A 282 -6.60 1.20 1.50
C GLY A 282 -5.78 0.94 2.76
N PHE A 283 -4.70 1.70 2.96
CA PHE A 283 -3.86 1.57 4.14
C PHE A 283 -4.59 1.91 5.44
N THR A 284 -5.47 2.91 5.41
CA THR A 284 -6.32 3.25 6.57
C THR A 284 -7.22 2.07 6.94
N LEU A 285 -7.83 1.42 5.95
CA LEU A 285 -8.67 0.24 6.16
C LEU A 285 -7.86 -0.96 6.66
N LEU A 286 -6.63 -1.15 6.16
CA LEU A 286 -5.71 -2.17 6.68
C LEU A 286 -5.34 -1.91 8.15
N ILE A 287 -5.07 -0.65 8.53
CA ILE A 287 -4.81 -0.25 9.93
C ILE A 287 -6.03 -0.57 10.80
N ILE A 288 -7.25 -0.25 10.33
CA ILE A 288 -8.49 -0.62 11.02
C ILE A 288 -8.59 -2.15 11.15
N GLY A 289 -8.30 -2.90 10.08
CA GLY A 289 -8.29 -4.36 10.11
C GLY A 289 -7.35 -4.95 11.16
N VAL A 290 -6.13 -4.41 11.25
CA VAL A 290 -5.15 -4.77 12.29
C VAL A 290 -5.66 -4.44 13.68
N TRP A 291 -6.27 -3.27 13.86
CA TRP A 291 -6.83 -2.87 15.16
C TRP A 291 -8.00 -3.78 15.59
N GLN A 292 -8.79 -4.25 14.63
CA GLN A 292 -9.87 -5.22 14.86
C GLN A 292 -9.34 -6.66 15.06
N ALA A 293 -8.03 -6.92 14.93
CA ALA A 293 -7.46 -8.27 15.07
C ALA A 293 -7.74 -8.92 16.44
N LYS A 294 -7.98 -8.12 17.49
CA LYS A 294 -8.41 -8.62 18.81
C LYS A 294 -9.70 -9.45 18.79
N TYR A 295 -10.53 -9.28 17.75
CA TYR A 295 -11.76 -10.04 17.58
C TYR A 295 -11.58 -11.35 16.82
N LEU A 296 -10.39 -11.62 16.25
CA LEU A 296 -10.09 -12.88 15.53
C LEU A 296 -10.29 -14.12 16.41
N ARG A 297 -10.09 -14.00 17.72
CA ARG A 297 -10.32 -15.10 18.68
C ARG A 297 -11.78 -15.58 18.75
N PHE A 298 -12.72 -14.74 18.31
CA PHE A 298 -14.15 -15.04 18.29
C PHE A 298 -14.64 -15.49 16.91
N LEU A 299 -13.78 -15.38 15.89
CA LEU A 299 -14.10 -15.95 14.60
C LEU A 299 -13.85 -17.46 14.65
N PRO A 300 -14.70 -18.27 13.98
CA PRO A 300 -14.45 -19.68 13.77
C PRO A 300 -13.01 -19.90 13.32
N LYS A 301 -12.31 -20.85 13.96
CA LYS A 301 -11.00 -21.33 13.49
C LYS A 301 -11.07 -21.99 12.10
N GLU A 302 -12.30 -22.21 11.66
CA GLU A 302 -12.71 -22.73 10.38
C GLU A 302 -12.64 -21.68 9.25
N PHE A 303 -12.26 -20.43 9.49
CA PHE A 303 -12.03 -19.48 8.41
C PHE A 303 -10.78 -19.79 7.58
#